data_AF-A0A6A6IJF4-F1
#
_entry.id   AF-A0A6A6IJF4-F1
#
_cell.length_a   1.000
_cell.length_b   1.000
_cell.length_c   1.000
_cell.angle_alpha   90.00
_cell.angle_beta   90.00
_cell.angle_gamma   90.00
#
_symmetry.space_group_name_H-M   'P 1'
#
loop_
_entity.id
_entity.type
_entity.pdbx_description
1 polymer ?
#
loop_
_entity_poly.entity_id
_entity_poly.type
_entity_poly.pdbx_seq_one_letter_code
_entity_poly.pdbx_strand_id
1 'polypeptide(L)'
;SAALGACHEGAAIEGLCLTKEKPSDAPSSYTTFFHTTSSAQPPLENPGILYWNLSIGNNITYPSAMRFSIDVTSNVALPIFMPGNSSYTAVNFADDGCMYIPKSVDDTVSPPGYFSPPKKLTEWYVCLTRYGYLYQTLVWKIGVQGKPQNPSCQKVEVYRKFN
;
A
#
# COMPACT_ATOMS: atom_id res chain seq x y z
N SER A 1 11.18 -13.72 -1.66
CA SER A 1 10.01 -12.87 -1.93
C SER A 1 8.76 -13.63 -1.52
N ALA A 2 7.70 -12.91 -1.18
CA ALA A 2 6.38 -13.47 -0.89
C ALA A 2 5.32 -12.55 -1.50
N ALA A 3 4.13 -13.07 -1.76
CA ALA A 3 3.00 -12.28 -2.19
C ALA A 3 2.41 -11.51 -1.00
N LEU A 4 1.74 -10.40 -1.31
CA LEU A 4 0.85 -9.72 -0.37
C LEU A 4 -0.58 -10.23 -0.58
N GLY A 5 -1.36 -10.31 0.48
CA GLY A 5 -2.75 -10.73 0.42
C GLY A 5 -3.63 -9.95 1.39
N ALA A 6 -4.92 -9.88 1.07
CA ALA A 6 -5.92 -9.11 1.81
C ALA A 6 -6.36 -9.87 3.08
N CYS A 7 -5.73 -9.58 4.22
CA CYS A 7 -6.04 -10.21 5.49
C CYS A 7 -7.13 -9.48 6.26
N HIS A 8 -8.01 -10.23 6.93
CA HIS A 8 -9.11 -9.66 7.70
C HIS A 8 -8.63 -8.91 8.95
N GLU A 9 -8.86 -7.60 9.00
CA GLU A 9 -8.51 -6.70 10.10
C GLU A 9 -9.73 -6.18 10.88
N GLY A 10 -10.94 -6.51 10.44
CA GLY A 10 -12.19 -6.10 11.08
C GLY A 10 -13.38 -6.24 10.14
N ALA A 11 -14.57 -5.84 10.59
CA ALA A 11 -15.79 -5.95 9.80
C ALA A 11 -15.69 -5.16 8.48
N ALA A 12 -15.50 -5.89 7.36
CA ALA A 12 -15.20 -5.31 6.04
C ALA A 12 -13.98 -4.39 6.04
N ILE A 13 -12.93 -4.78 6.77
CA ILE A 13 -11.64 -4.08 6.77
C ILE A 13 -10.55 -5.11 6.51
N GLU A 14 -9.73 -4.85 5.51
CA GLU A 14 -8.61 -5.72 5.16
C GLU A 14 -7.28 -4.97 5.20
N GLY A 15 -6.22 -5.64 5.63
CA GLY A 15 -4.84 -5.15 5.53
C GLY A 15 -4.10 -5.79 4.36
N LEU A 16 -2.94 -5.22 4.00
CA LEU A 16 -1.97 -5.90 3.13
C LEU A 16 -1.04 -6.76 3.99
N CYS A 17 -1.28 -8.06 4.07
CA CYS A 17 -0.47 -8.98 4.85
C CYS A 17 0.56 -9.72 4.02
N LEU A 18 1.70 -10.04 4.63
CA LEU A 18 2.66 -10.99 4.09
C LEU A 18 2.05 -12.39 4.10
N THR A 19 2.02 -13.06 2.95
CA THR A 19 1.47 -14.41 2.83
C THR A 19 2.58 -15.46 2.81
N LYS A 20 2.19 -16.74 2.74
CA LYS A 20 3.13 -17.85 2.46
C LYS A 20 3.25 -18.16 0.96
N GLU A 21 2.46 -17.50 0.12
CA GLU A 21 2.47 -17.67 -1.33
C GLU A 21 3.66 -16.93 -1.93
N LYS A 22 4.20 -17.47 -3.02
CA LYS A 22 5.26 -16.83 -3.80
C LYS A 22 4.63 -15.97 -4.91
N PRO A 23 5.31 -14.92 -5.38
CA PRO A 23 4.84 -14.15 -6.53
C PRO A 23 4.69 -14.96 -7.83
N SER A 24 5.30 -16.15 -7.91
CA SER A 24 5.19 -17.09 -9.04
C SER A 24 3.98 -18.02 -8.95
N ASP A 25 3.32 -18.09 -7.80
CA ASP A 25 2.15 -18.95 -7.62
C ASP A 25 0.96 -18.37 -8.37
N ALA A 26 -0.02 -19.21 -8.73
CA ALA A 26 -1.21 -18.75 -9.42
C ALA A 26 -1.98 -17.73 -8.55
N PRO A 27 -2.39 -16.57 -9.09
CA PRO A 27 -3.05 -15.54 -8.30
C PRO A 27 -4.43 -16.03 -7.85
N SER A 28 -4.81 -15.65 -6.64
CA SER A 28 -6.14 -15.87 -6.09
C SER A 28 -6.82 -14.53 -5.81
N SER A 29 -8.12 -14.52 -5.53
CA SER A 29 -8.81 -13.28 -5.12
C SER A 29 -8.17 -12.64 -3.88
N TYR A 30 -7.54 -13.43 -3.02
CA TYR A 30 -6.85 -12.97 -1.82
C TYR A 30 -5.55 -12.20 -2.13
N THR A 31 -4.84 -12.56 -3.21
CA THR A 31 -3.56 -11.93 -3.60
C THR A 31 -3.67 -10.98 -4.80
N THR A 32 -4.89 -10.78 -5.32
CA THR A 32 -5.16 -9.94 -6.49
C THR A 32 -5.70 -8.57 -6.08
N PHE A 33 -5.01 -7.52 -6.53
CA PHE A 33 -5.39 -6.13 -6.32
C PHE A 33 -5.49 -5.40 -7.66
N PHE A 34 -6.37 -4.43 -7.75
CA PHE A 34 -6.59 -3.65 -8.97
C PHE A 34 -6.07 -2.23 -8.79
N HIS A 35 -5.29 -1.72 -9.75
CA HIS A 35 -4.81 -0.34 -9.73
C HIS A 35 -5.54 0.45 -10.81
N THR A 36 -6.41 1.38 -10.39
CA THR A 36 -7.22 2.20 -11.29
C THR A 36 -6.65 3.61 -11.37
N THR A 37 -6.29 4.05 -12.57
CA THR A 37 -5.78 5.39 -12.86
C THR A 37 -6.83 6.23 -13.61
N SER A 38 -6.79 7.55 -13.45
CA SER A 38 -7.73 8.47 -14.12
C SER A 38 -7.38 8.74 -15.59
N SER A 39 -6.20 8.32 -16.05
CA SER A 39 -5.82 8.35 -17.46
C SER A 39 -5.27 6.99 -17.90
N ALA A 40 -5.71 6.56 -19.08
CA ALA A 40 -5.24 5.37 -19.78
C ALA A 40 -4.05 5.68 -20.71
N GLN A 41 -3.51 6.90 -20.65
CA GLN A 41 -2.46 7.39 -21.54
C GLN A 41 -1.14 7.60 -20.77
N PRO A 42 0.01 7.43 -21.43
CA PRO A 42 1.32 7.73 -20.83
C PRO A 42 1.37 9.12 -20.18
N PRO A 43 2.13 9.28 -19.09
CA PRO A 43 3.07 8.31 -18.53
C PRO A 43 2.38 7.18 -17.74
N LEU A 44 2.97 5.96 -17.77
CA LEU A 44 2.48 4.76 -17.07
C LEU A 44 2.53 4.85 -15.54
N GLU A 45 3.09 5.95 -15.02
CA GLU A 45 3.31 6.21 -13.61
C GLU A 45 2.24 7.12 -13.00
N ASN A 46 0.99 7.02 -13.46
CA ASN A 46 -0.09 7.84 -12.95
C ASN A 46 -0.47 7.42 -11.52
N PRO A 47 -0.76 8.38 -10.63
CA PRO A 47 -1.34 8.06 -9.34
C PRO A 47 -2.69 7.38 -9.54
N GLY A 48 -2.90 6.29 -8.82
CA GLY A 48 -4.12 5.51 -8.94
C GLY A 48 -4.55 4.89 -7.62
N ILE A 49 -5.80 4.48 -7.58
CA ILE A 49 -6.42 3.84 -6.42
C ILE A 49 -6.08 2.35 -6.47
N LEU A 50 -5.56 1.83 -5.36
CA LEU A 50 -5.42 0.39 -5.18
C LEU A 50 -6.72 -0.16 -4.58
N TYR A 51 -7.33 -1.13 -5.26
CA TYR A 51 -8.56 -1.78 -4.86
C TYR A 51 -8.33 -3.24 -4.51
N TRP A 52 -9.11 -3.72 -3.55
CA TRP A 52 -9.35 -5.13 -3.33
C TRP A 52 -10.87 -5.40 -3.39
N ASN A 53 -11.27 -6.51 -3.99
CA ASN A 53 -12.68 -6.86 -4.10
C ASN A 53 -13.10 -7.73 -2.91
N LEU A 54 -13.83 -7.13 -1.97
CA LEU A 54 -14.40 -7.82 -0.83
C LEU A 54 -15.54 -8.72 -1.29
N SER A 55 -15.38 -10.03 -1.12
CA SER A 55 -16.48 -10.97 -1.31
C SER A 55 -17.40 -10.93 -0.10
N ILE A 56 -18.63 -10.45 -0.30
CA ILE A 56 -19.74 -10.64 0.64
C ILE A 56 -20.61 -11.79 0.12
N GLY A 57 -21.42 -12.41 0.99
CA GLY A 57 -22.19 -13.62 0.66
C GLY A 57 -22.96 -13.53 -0.67
N ASN A 58 -23.34 -14.69 -1.22
CA ASN A 58 -24.01 -14.82 -2.52
C ASN A 58 -23.18 -14.33 -3.72
N ASN A 59 -21.85 -14.50 -3.70
CA ASN A 59 -20.93 -14.12 -4.78
C ASN A 59 -20.95 -12.62 -5.14
N ILE A 60 -21.38 -11.75 -4.23
CA ILE A 60 -21.36 -10.31 -4.44
C ILE A 60 -19.96 -9.81 -4.09
N THR A 61 -19.32 -9.12 -5.02
CA THR A 61 -18.03 -8.46 -4.78
C THR A 61 -18.23 -6.96 -4.64
N TYR A 62 -17.69 -6.37 -3.57
CA TYR A 62 -17.71 -4.93 -3.34
C TYR A 62 -16.30 -4.36 -3.43
N PRO A 63 -16.05 -3.34 -4.26
CA PRO A 63 -14.73 -2.73 -4.37
C PRO A 63 -14.40 -1.97 -3.08
N SER A 64 -13.25 -2.27 -2.51
CA SER A 64 -12.73 -1.62 -1.32
C SER A 64 -11.44 -0.88 -1.67
N ALA A 65 -11.40 0.43 -1.46
CA ALA A 65 -10.23 1.24 -1.78
C ALA A 65 -9.23 1.23 -0.62
N MET A 66 -7.94 1.20 -0.96
CA MET A 66 -6.86 1.36 0.00
C MET A 66 -6.81 2.80 0.51
N ARG A 67 -6.68 2.95 1.82
CA ARG A 67 -6.33 4.21 2.49
C ARG A 67 -5.40 3.95 3.66
N PHE A 68 -4.58 4.93 4.01
CA PHE A 68 -3.82 4.86 5.25
C PHE A 68 -4.68 5.07 6.48
N SER A 69 -4.60 4.15 7.42
CA SER A 69 -4.94 4.39 8.83
C SER A 69 -3.71 4.93 9.54
N ILE A 70 -3.83 6.13 10.10
CA ILE A 70 -2.75 6.87 10.74
C ILE A 70 -3.07 7.01 12.22
N ASP A 71 -2.10 6.67 13.06
CA ASP A 71 -2.07 7.02 14.47
C ASP A 71 -1.02 8.12 14.65
N VAL A 72 -1.43 9.27 15.17
CA VAL A 72 -0.54 10.43 15.37
C VAL A 72 0.55 10.19 16.43
N THR A 73 0.45 9.11 17.20
CA THR A 73 1.46 8.66 18.17
C THR A 73 2.44 7.63 17.58
N SER A 74 2.28 7.30 16.30
CA SER A 74 3.12 6.37 15.56
C SER A 74 3.82 7.05 14.38
N ASN A 75 4.95 6.49 13.96
CA ASN A 75 5.65 6.90 12.74
C ASN A 75 5.47 5.90 11.58
N VAL A 76 4.44 5.06 11.65
CA VAL A 76 3.99 4.20 10.55
C VAL A 76 2.49 4.34 10.34
N ALA A 77 2.06 4.19 9.08
CA ALA A 77 0.67 4.15 8.68
C ALA A 77 0.34 2.79 8.07
N LEU A 78 -0.83 2.24 8.42
CA LEU A 78 -1.28 0.94 7.92
C LEU A 78 -2.14 1.16 6.66
N PRO A 79 -1.79 0.59 5.50
CA PRO A 79 -2.68 0.52 4.36
C PRO A 79 -3.81 -0.46 4.67
N ILE A 80 -5.03 0.05 4.74
CA ILE A 80 -6.24 -0.73 4.93
C ILE A 80 -7.19 -0.55 3.74
N PHE A 81 -7.92 -1.59 3.37
CA PHE A 81 -9.00 -1.56 2.40
C PHE A 81 -10.33 -1.48 3.15
N MET A 82 -11.19 -0.59 2.70
CA MET A 82 -12.56 -0.46 3.22
C MET A 82 -13.54 -0.26 2.06
N PRO A 83 -14.79 -0.75 2.19
CA PRO A 83 -15.82 -0.62 1.17
C PRO A 83 -15.96 0.81 0.61
N GLY A 84 -15.92 0.92 -0.71
CA GLY A 84 -16.11 2.17 -1.44
C GLY A 84 -14.79 2.87 -1.76
N ASN A 85 -14.90 4.10 -2.28
CA ASN A 85 -13.75 4.87 -2.77
C ASN A 85 -13.84 6.37 -2.46
N SER A 86 -14.72 6.78 -1.55
CA SER A 86 -14.85 8.19 -1.13
C SER A 86 -13.62 8.70 -0.37
N SER A 87 -12.83 7.79 0.19
CA SER A 87 -11.58 8.06 0.89
C SER A 87 -10.54 7.02 0.45
N TYR A 88 -9.43 7.47 -0.13
CA TYR A 88 -8.36 6.60 -0.61
C TYR A 88 -6.99 7.29 -0.50
N THR A 89 -5.95 6.48 -0.52
CA THR A 89 -4.57 6.92 -0.72
C THR A 89 -4.08 6.40 -2.07
N ALA A 90 -3.69 7.32 -2.95
CA ALA A 90 -3.15 6.95 -4.25
C ALA A 90 -1.71 6.42 -4.12
N VAL A 91 -1.39 5.43 -4.95
CA VAL A 91 -0.02 4.92 -5.16
C VAL A 91 0.30 4.95 -6.65
N ASN A 92 1.59 4.93 -6.96
CA ASN A 92 2.10 4.88 -8.32
C ASN A 92 2.93 3.60 -8.47
N PHE A 93 3.11 3.15 -9.71
CA PHE A 93 4.04 2.10 -10.05
C PHE A 93 5.03 2.63 -11.07
N ALA A 94 6.33 2.43 -10.81
CA ALA A 94 7.37 2.75 -11.76
C ALA A 94 7.35 1.76 -12.95
N ASP A 95 8.13 2.06 -13.99
CA ASP A 95 8.22 1.21 -15.19
C ASP A 95 8.62 -0.24 -14.88
N ASP A 96 9.46 -0.47 -13.85
CA ASP A 96 9.85 -1.79 -13.36
C ASP A 96 8.78 -2.49 -12.50
N GLY A 97 7.66 -1.81 -12.25
CA GLY A 97 6.57 -2.26 -11.41
C GLY A 97 6.76 -2.01 -9.92
N CYS A 98 7.78 -1.28 -9.49
CA CYS A 98 7.98 -0.92 -8.08
C CYS A 98 6.94 0.12 -7.63
N MET A 99 6.23 -0.18 -6.54
CA MET A 99 5.20 0.68 -5.96
C MET A 99 5.84 1.81 -5.15
N TYR A 100 5.46 3.04 -5.44
CA TYR A 100 5.98 4.22 -4.78
C TYR A 100 4.89 5.28 -4.53
N ILE A 101 5.20 6.24 -3.67
CA ILE A 101 4.41 7.47 -3.49
C ILE A 101 5.30 8.66 -3.84
N PRO A 102 4.87 9.57 -4.75
CA PRO A 102 5.67 10.73 -5.12
C PRO A 102 5.72 11.75 -3.97
N LYS A 103 6.90 12.32 -3.73
CA LYS A 103 7.13 13.47 -2.83
C LYS A 103 7.56 14.67 -3.65
N SER A 104 6.76 15.73 -3.64
CA SER A 104 7.03 16.96 -4.40
C SER A 104 7.76 18.04 -3.60
N VAL A 105 7.62 18.06 -2.28
CA VAL A 105 8.25 19.06 -1.39
C VAL A 105 9.38 18.41 -0.61
N ASP A 106 10.56 19.01 -0.57
CA ASP A 106 11.65 18.63 0.33
C ASP A 106 11.59 19.46 1.62
N ASP A 107 10.96 18.88 2.64
CA ASP A 107 10.88 19.41 4.01
C ASP A 107 12.01 18.92 4.93
N THR A 108 13.07 18.30 4.37
CA THR A 108 14.24 17.86 5.16
C THR A 108 15.34 18.92 5.26
N VAL A 109 15.17 20.04 4.57
CA VAL A 109 16.08 21.18 4.49
C VAL A 109 15.36 22.48 4.87
N SER A 110 16.13 23.54 5.16
CA SER A 110 15.60 24.86 5.47
C SER A 110 16.29 25.94 4.60
N PRO A 111 15.54 26.70 3.78
CA PRO A 111 14.09 26.62 3.59
C PRO A 111 13.66 25.34 2.84
N PRO A 112 12.41 24.85 3.02
CA PRO A 112 11.89 23.75 2.22
C PRO A 112 11.89 24.06 0.72
N GLY A 113 12.27 23.07 -0.08
CA GLY A 113 12.35 23.18 -1.55
C GLY A 113 11.30 22.31 -2.25
N TYR A 114 11.30 22.33 -3.58
CA TYR A 114 10.53 21.39 -4.39
C TYR A 114 11.46 20.42 -5.12
N PHE A 115 11.09 19.14 -5.14
CA PHE A 115 11.69 18.17 -6.04
C PHE A 115 11.13 18.36 -7.45
N SER A 116 12.01 18.52 -8.43
CA SER A 116 11.66 18.58 -9.86
C SER A 116 12.62 17.69 -10.66
N PRO A 117 12.18 16.49 -11.10
CA PRO A 117 10.85 15.89 -10.91
C PRO A 117 10.59 15.46 -9.45
N PRO A 118 9.32 15.16 -9.08
CA PRO A 118 9.00 14.62 -7.75
C PRO A 118 9.79 13.35 -7.43
N LYS A 119 10.23 13.22 -6.17
CA LYS A 119 11.01 12.07 -5.71
C LYS A 119 10.11 10.85 -5.52
N LYS A 120 10.46 9.71 -6.11
CA LYS A 120 9.75 8.44 -5.93
C LYS A 120 10.15 7.80 -4.60
N LEU A 121 9.24 7.75 -3.63
CA LEU A 121 9.51 7.17 -2.32
C LEU A 121 8.99 5.74 -2.22
N THR A 122 9.84 4.85 -1.73
CA THR A 122 9.51 3.44 -1.45
C THR A 122 9.59 3.18 0.05
N GLU A 123 8.92 4.01 0.87
CA GLU A 123 8.93 3.91 2.34
C GLU A 123 8.08 2.76 2.91
N TRP A 124 8.08 1.63 2.20
CA TRP A 124 7.39 0.40 2.57
C TRP A 124 8.22 -0.45 3.53
N TYR A 125 7.55 -0.98 4.53
CA TYR A 125 8.09 -1.93 5.51
C TYR A 125 7.09 -3.04 5.74
N VAL A 126 7.54 -4.23 6.14
CA VAL A 126 6.68 -5.24 6.76
C VAL A 126 6.94 -5.25 8.25
N CYS A 127 5.90 -5.14 9.06
CA CYS A 127 6.00 -5.12 10.51
C CYS A 127 4.95 -6.02 11.13
N LEU A 128 5.22 -6.48 12.36
CA LEU A 128 4.20 -7.06 13.21
C LEU A 128 3.31 -5.91 13.72
N THR A 129 2.05 -5.89 13.29
CA THR A 129 1.08 -4.84 13.65
C THR A 129 -0.18 -5.42 14.25
N ARG A 130 -0.96 -4.57 14.92
CA ARG A 130 -2.31 -4.89 15.39
C ARG A 130 -3.27 -3.76 15.02
N TYR A 131 -4.10 -3.98 14.01
CA TYR A 131 -5.27 -3.14 13.75
C TYR A 131 -6.49 -3.75 14.45
N GLY A 132 -6.99 -4.89 13.94
CA GLY A 132 -7.92 -5.75 14.67
C GLY A 132 -7.26 -7.04 15.14
N TYR A 133 -6.36 -7.59 14.32
CA TYR A 133 -5.65 -8.83 14.60
C TYR A 133 -4.15 -8.66 14.51
N LEU A 134 -3.39 -9.63 15.02
CA LEU A 134 -1.93 -9.59 15.00
C LEU A 134 -1.41 -10.25 13.73
N TYR A 135 -0.85 -9.46 12.82
CA TYR A 135 -0.28 -9.95 11.56
C TYR A 135 1.05 -9.28 11.20
N GLN A 136 1.77 -9.90 10.27
CA GLN A 136 2.83 -9.25 9.51
C GLN A 136 2.20 -8.47 8.36
N THR A 137 2.09 -7.16 8.50
CA THR A 137 1.45 -6.29 7.51
C THR A 137 2.48 -5.40 6.82
N LEU A 138 2.20 -5.07 5.56
CA LEU A 138 2.82 -3.95 4.90
C LEU A 138 2.41 -2.66 5.62
N VAL A 139 3.35 -1.77 5.86
CA VAL A 139 3.12 -0.43 6.40
C VAL A 139 3.91 0.61 5.60
N TRP A 140 3.48 1.85 5.67
CA TRP A 140 4.23 2.99 5.19
C TRP A 140 4.90 3.72 6.36
N LYS A 141 6.21 3.96 6.28
CA LYS A 141 6.90 4.79 7.27
C LYS A 141 6.61 6.26 7.00
N ILE A 142 6.06 6.96 8.00
CA ILE A 142 5.80 8.39 7.95
C ILE A 142 7.13 9.14 8.04
N GLY A 143 7.35 10.08 7.10
CA GLY A 143 8.60 10.83 6.97
C GLY A 143 9.70 10.08 6.23
N VAL A 144 10.70 10.81 5.73
CA VAL A 144 11.78 10.24 4.89
C VAL A 144 13.09 9.99 5.63
N GLN A 145 13.22 10.50 6.85
CA GLN A 145 14.40 10.28 7.71
C GLN A 145 14.09 9.27 8.81
N GLY A 146 15.13 8.67 9.39
CA GLY A 146 15.01 7.69 10.47
C GLY A 146 14.37 6.36 10.07
N LYS A 147 14.20 5.49 11.07
CA LYS A 147 13.59 4.15 10.95
C LYS A 147 12.22 4.12 11.64
N PRO A 148 11.34 3.16 11.30
CA PRO A 148 10.13 2.92 12.07
C PRO A 148 10.42 2.70 13.56
N GLN A 149 9.55 3.20 14.44
CA GLN A 149 9.66 3.01 15.89
C GLN A 149 9.26 1.59 16.32
N ASN A 150 8.44 0.91 15.52
CA ASN A 150 8.10 -0.49 15.73
C ASN A 150 9.34 -1.35 15.39
N PRO A 151 9.93 -2.06 16.37
CA PRO A 151 11.20 -2.75 16.20
C PRO A 151 11.10 -4.01 15.31
N SER A 152 9.88 -4.49 15.02
CA SER A 152 9.67 -5.63 14.12
C SER A 152 9.79 -5.27 12.64
N CYS A 153 9.84 -3.99 12.30
CA CYS A 153 9.77 -3.52 10.93
C CYS A 153 11.02 -3.88 10.11
N GLN A 154 10.78 -4.48 8.94
CA GLN A 154 11.78 -4.79 7.94
C GLN A 154 11.50 -4.00 6.67
N LYS A 155 12.52 -3.32 6.13
CA LYS A 155 12.40 -2.56 4.89
C LYS A 155 12.09 -3.52 3.74
N VAL A 156 11.14 -3.17 2.89
CA VAL A 156 10.80 -3.96 1.69
C VAL A 156 10.58 -3.06 0.49
N GLU A 157 10.63 -3.65 -0.69
CA GLU A 157 10.11 -3.09 -1.94
C GLU A 157 8.89 -3.90 -2.35
N VAL A 158 7.88 -3.22 -2.89
CA VAL A 158 6.63 -3.85 -3.31
C VAL A 158 6.53 -3.74 -4.81
N TYR A 159 6.33 -4.86 -5.49
CA TYR A 159 6.24 -4.91 -6.94
C TYR A 159 4.87 -5.42 -7.37
N ARG A 160 4.27 -4.79 -8.39
CA ARG A 160 3.17 -5.42 -9.13
C ARG A 160 3.74 -6.54 -10.02
N LYS A 161 3.04 -7.67 -10.08
CA LYS A 161 3.32 -8.77 -11.00
C LYS A 161 2.09 -8.99 -11.86
N PHE A 162 2.30 -9.07 -13.17
CA PHE A 162 1.29 -9.46 -14.13
C PHE A 162 1.46 -10.95 -14.38
N ASN A 163 0.41 -11.73 -14.11
CA ASN A 163 0.31 -13.12 -14.51
C ASN A 163 -0.79 -13.24 -15.57
#